data_AF-A0A518BU70-F1
#
_entry.id   AF-A0A518BU70-F1
#
_cell.length_a   1.000
_cell.length_b   1.000
_cell.length_c   1.000
_cell.angle_alpha   90.00
_cell.angle_beta   90.00
_cell.angle_gamma   90.00
#
_symmetry.space_group_name_H-M   'P 1'
#
loop_
_entity.id
_entity.type
_entity.pdbx_description
1 polymer ?
#
loop_
_entity_poly.entity_id
_entity_poly.type
_entity_poly.pdbx_seq_one_letter_code
_entity_poly.pdbx_strand_id
1 'polypeptide(L)' 'MLTVVADADHEEHDDLVEWLGDDFDPEAFDIDEVNDMLAEWREG' A
#
# COMPACT_ATOMS: atom_id res chain seq x y z
N MET A 1 -2.81 10.80 2.38
CA MET A 1 -1.85 10.20 1.44
C MET A 1 -2.54 9.21 0.52
N LEU A 2 -3.04 8.06 0.99
CA LEU A 2 -3.80 7.14 0.12
C LEU A 2 -5.05 7.79 -0.50
N THR A 3 -5.73 8.67 0.24
CA THR A 3 -6.86 9.45 -0.28
C THR A 3 -6.47 10.45 -1.36
N VAL A 4 -5.22 10.92 -1.38
CA VAL A 4 -4.70 11.86 -2.38
C VAL A 4 -4.30 11.10 -3.64
N VAL A 5 -3.65 9.95 -3.49
CA VAL A 5 -3.34 9.03 -4.60
C VAL A 5 -4.62 8.48 -5.24
N ALA A 6 -5.70 8.32 -4.47
CA ALA A 6 -6.99 7.88 -4.99
C ALA A 6 -7.82 8.99 -5.66
N ASP A 7 -7.45 10.26 -5.46
CA ASP A 7 -8.16 11.42 -6.01
C ASP A 7 -7.35 12.05 -7.13
N ALA A 8 -7.66 11.65 -8.37
CA ALA A 8 -6.97 12.15 -9.56
C ALA A 8 -7.11 13.67 -9.79
N ASP A 9 -8.09 14.32 -9.16
CA ASP A 9 -8.29 15.77 -9.26
C ASP A 9 -7.55 16.54 -8.15
N HIS A 10 -6.90 15.84 -7.22
CA HIS A 10 -6.13 16.47 -6.15
C HIS A 10 -4.84 17.10 -6.68
N GLU A 11 -4.51 18.31 -6.21
CA GLU A 11 -3.37 19.10 -6.72
C GLU A 11 -2.01 18.40 -6.56
N GLU A 12 -1.88 17.53 -5.55
CA GLU A 12 -0.67 16.74 -5.26
C GLU A 12 -0.71 15.30 -5.82
N HIS A 13 -1.76 14.91 -6.56
CA HIS A 13 -1.92 13.53 -7.05
C HIS A 13 -0.74 13.10 -7.92
N ASP A 14 -0.43 13.89 -8.95
CA ASP A 14 0.58 13.54 -9.96
C ASP A 14 1.99 13.46 -9.36
N ASP A 15 2.34 14.40 -8.49
CA ASP A 15 3.64 14.41 -7.78
C ASP A 15 3.80 13.18 -6.87
N LEU A 16 2.72 12.77 -6.19
CA LEU A 16 2.72 11.60 -5.32
C LEU A 16 2.75 10.29 -6.11
N VAL A 17 2.02 10.19 -7.22
CA VAL A 17 2.05 9.02 -8.11
C VAL A 17 3.44 8.87 -8.76
N GLU A 18 4.06 9.95 -9.21
CA GLU A 18 5.43 9.93 -9.74
C GLU A 18 6.44 9.43 -8.69
N TRP A 19 6.29 9.87 -7.43
CA TRP A 19 7.16 9.42 -6.35
C TRP A 19 6.95 7.95 -5.97
N LEU A 20 5.69 7.49 -5.99
CA LEU A 20 5.31 6.10 -5.68
C LEU A 20 5.72 5.12 -6.79
N GLY A 21 5.68 5.58 -8.05
CA GLY A 21 5.96 4.80 -9.24
C GLY A 21 4.80 3.89 -9.67
N ASP A 22 4.87 3.42 -10.91
CA ASP A 22 3.79 2.68 -11.60
C ASP A 22 3.43 1.33 -10.94
N ASP A 23 4.35 0.75 -10.16
CA ASP A 23 4.17 -0.55 -9.50
C ASP A 23 3.58 -0.44 -8.09
N PHE A 24 3.26 0.77 -7.61
CA PHE A 24 2.69 0.95 -6.29
C PHE A 24 1.22 0.50 -6.24
N ASP A 25 0.96 -0.56 -5.48
CA ASP A 25 -0.38 -1.04 -5.17
C ASP A 25 -0.68 -0.82 -3.67
N PRO A 26 -1.62 0.08 -3.32
CA PRO A 26 -1.98 0.32 -1.92
C PRO A 26 -2.70 -0.85 -1.24
N GLU A 27 -3.23 -1.81 -2.00
CA GLU A 27 -3.94 -2.99 -1.48
C GLU A 27 -3.03 -4.24 -1.39
N ALA A 28 -1.77 -4.15 -1.84
CA ALA A 28 -0.84 -5.28 -1.83
C ALA A 28 -0.40 -5.75 -0.43
N PHE A 29 -0.73 -5.00 0.63
CA PHE A 29 -0.39 -5.36 2.00
C PHE A 29 -1.65 -5.60 2.85
N ASP A 30 -1.76 -6.82 3.39
CA ASP A 30 -2.76 -7.19 4.39
C ASP A 30 -2.05 -7.57 5.70
N ILE A 31 -2.44 -6.89 6.79
CA ILE A 31 -1.87 -7.13 8.11
C ILE A 31 -2.31 -8.47 8.71
N ASP A 32 -3.52 -8.93 8.40
CA ASP A 32 -4.06 -10.17 8.94
C ASP A 32 -3.33 -11.37 8.29
N GLU A 33 -3.13 -11.32 6.96
CA GLU A 33 -2.33 -12.33 6.23
C GLU A 33 -0.90 -12.43 6.79
N VAL A 34 -0.23 -11.29 6.98
CA VAL A 34 1.15 -11.28 7.50
C VAL A 34 1.21 -11.80 8.93
N ASN A 35 0.23 -11.46 9.77
CA ASN A 35 0.18 -11.95 11.14
C ASN A 35 -0.04 -13.47 11.21
N ASP A 36 -0.89 -14.01 10.33
CA ASP A 36 -1.12 -15.45 10.22
C ASP A 36 0.18 -16.18 9.81
N MET A 37 0.89 -15.67 8.80
CA MET A 37 2.20 -16.21 8.39
C MET A 37 3.23 -16.18 9.52
N LEU A 38 3.29 -15.08 10.28
CA LEU A 38 4.21 -14.93 11.40
C LEU A 38 3.86 -15.85 12.57
N ALA A 39 2.57 -16.11 12.81
CA ALA A 39 2.12 -17.06 13.82
C ALA A 39 2.58 -18.48 13.45
N GLU A 40 2.41 -18.89 12.19
CA GLU A 40 2.92 -20.17 11.68
C GLU A 40 4.44 -20.30 11.85
N TRP A 41 5.20 -19.26 11.50
CA TRP A 41 6.66 -19.26 11.67
C TRP A 41 7.11 -19.34 13.12
N ARG A 42 6.33 -18.80 14.06
CA ARG A 42 6.65 -18.81 15.49
C ARG A 42 6.44 -20.19 16.12
N GLU A 43 5.58 -21.01 15.52
CA GLU A 43 5.25 -22.35 16.00
C GLU A 43 6.15 -23.46 15.40
N GLY A 44 6.92 -23.12 14.35
CA GLY A 44 7.87 -24.01 13.66
C GLY A 44 9.25 -24.15 14.29
#